data_AF-A0A815XCA6-F1
#
_entry.id   AF-A0A815XCA6-F1
#
_cell.length_a   1.000
_cell.length_b   1.000
_cell.length_c   1.000
_cell.angle_alpha   90.00
_cell.angle_beta   90.00
_cell.angle_gamma   90.00
#
_symmetry.space_group_name_H-M   'P 1'
#
loop_
_entity.id
_entity.type
_entity.pdbx_description
1 polymer ?
#
loop_
_entity_poly.entity_id
_entity_poly.type
_entity_poly.pdbx_seq_one_letter_code
_entity_poly.pdbx_strand_id
1 'polypeptide(L)'
;MRSILYSINIRLCLTSKLVKRFHSSGHIPFEKRVPQECIRLSNVPLLVSIVKSFSKMKPMKDYTISNIQHELGDISAQVEALIVLGALPNDLYFLPPSYSHNKQFQLFISKHFRVPKENFFESSSYRLRYNYDKYRLLNVIFHLNKMVQMELLKERNKENNLLVLDDGGCFSESLSILFDIDEDKLNRILN
;
A
#
# COMPACT_ATOMS: atom_id res chain seq x y z
N MET A 1 -12.16 -14.34 28.44
CA MET A 1 -11.89 -13.68 27.14
C MET A 1 -10.60 -14.25 26.57
N ARG A 2 -10.70 -15.08 25.53
CA ARG A 2 -9.55 -15.81 24.96
C ARG A 2 -8.78 -14.89 24.01
N SER A 3 -7.53 -14.59 24.39
CA SER A 3 -6.32 -14.60 23.56
C SER A 3 -6.56 -14.59 22.03
N ILE A 4 -6.39 -13.41 21.43
CA ILE A 4 -6.12 -13.26 20.00
C ILE A 4 -4.82 -12.46 19.88
N LEU A 5 -3.69 -13.12 20.13
CA LEU A 5 -2.37 -12.67 19.72
C LEU A 5 -2.03 -13.50 18.48
N TYR A 6 -2.53 -13.07 17.32
CA TYR A 6 -2.14 -13.68 16.05
C TYR A 6 -0.71 -13.26 15.72
N SER A 7 0.11 -14.26 15.44
CA SER A 7 1.45 -14.16 14.90
C SER A 7 1.41 -13.55 13.50
N ILE A 8 1.47 -12.23 13.40
CA ILE A 8 1.67 -11.55 12.12
C ILE A 8 3.15 -11.72 11.74
N ASN A 9 3.46 -12.72 10.93
CA ASN A 9 4.77 -12.85 10.28
C ASN A 9 4.86 -11.81 9.14
N ILE A 10 5.07 -10.53 9.50
CA ILE A 10 5.33 -9.47 8.53
C ILE A 10 6.75 -9.68 7.97
N ARG A 11 6.86 -10.30 6.80
CA ARG A 11 8.11 -10.28 6.03
C ARG A 11 8.16 -8.99 5.21
N LEU A 12 8.71 -7.94 5.82
CA LEU A 12 9.12 -6.72 5.13
C LEU A 12 10.36 -7.03 4.27
N CYS A 13 10.20 -7.01 2.94
CA CYS A 13 11.36 -7.04 2.03
C CYS A 13 11.03 -6.42 0.66
N LEU A 14 11.41 -5.15 0.46
CA LEU A 14 12.52 -4.76 -0.44
C LEU A 14 12.72 -3.23 -0.44
N THR A 15 13.68 -2.83 0.40
CA THR A 15 14.75 -1.85 0.16
C THR A 15 14.46 -0.57 -0.62
N SER A 16 14.44 0.53 0.15
CA SER A 16 14.68 1.94 -0.20
C SER A 16 16.06 2.26 -0.81
N LYS A 17 16.82 1.30 -1.36
CA LYS A 17 18.21 1.53 -1.78
C LYS A 17 18.41 2.16 -3.16
N LEU A 18 17.34 2.58 -3.86
CA LEU A 18 17.45 3.22 -5.18
C LEU A 18 16.75 4.58 -5.34
N VAL A 19 16.18 5.17 -4.28
CA VAL A 19 15.73 6.56 -4.35
C VAL A 19 16.86 7.47 -3.87
N LYS A 20 17.72 7.86 -4.81
CA LYS A 20 18.53 9.08 -4.63
C LYS A 20 17.57 10.19 -4.24
N ARG A 21 17.79 10.77 -3.05
CA ARG A 21 17.11 11.98 -2.56
C ARG A 21 17.03 13.03 -3.68
N PHE A 22 15.86 13.17 -4.30
CA PHE A 22 15.48 14.40 -4.97
C PHE A 22 14.78 15.28 -3.95
N HIS A 23 15.58 15.96 -3.14
CA HIS A 23 15.15 17.20 -2.51
C HIS A 23 15.38 18.34 -3.50
N SER A 24 14.30 18.81 -4.09
CA SER A 24 14.06 20.10 -4.77
C SER A 24 12.92 19.80 -5.75
N SER A 25 11.77 20.45 -5.72
CA SER A 25 11.55 21.89 -5.73
C SER A 25 10.04 22.13 -5.75
N GLY A 26 9.59 23.25 -5.15
CA GLY A 26 8.28 23.85 -5.41
C GLY A 26 7.04 23.12 -4.88
N HIS A 27 6.34 23.73 -3.92
CA HIS A 27 4.94 23.43 -3.66
C HIS A 27 4.09 23.77 -4.90
N ILE A 28 3.98 22.83 -5.83
CA ILE A 28 2.92 22.83 -6.83
C ILE A 28 1.69 22.21 -6.14
N PRO A 29 0.54 22.91 -6.08
CA PRO A 29 -0.70 22.34 -5.57
C PRO A 29 -1.01 21.03 -6.31
N PHE A 30 -1.32 19.97 -5.56
CA PHE A 30 -1.58 18.62 -6.09
C PHE A 30 -2.65 18.62 -7.21
N GLU A 31 -3.58 19.57 -7.15
CA GLU A 31 -4.67 19.80 -8.11
C GLU A 31 -4.22 20.25 -9.51
N LYS A 32 -2.97 20.70 -9.69
CA LYS A 32 -2.41 21.13 -10.98
C LYS A 32 -1.49 20.11 -11.63
N ARG A 33 -1.29 18.94 -11.03
CA ARG A 33 -0.57 17.86 -11.71
C ARG A 33 -1.51 17.32 -12.78
N VAL A 34 -1.10 17.50 -14.05
CA VAL A 34 -1.64 16.81 -15.22
C VAL A 34 -1.99 15.37 -14.78
N PRO A 35 -3.18 14.84 -15.11
CA PRO A 35 -3.52 13.48 -14.74
C PRO A 35 -2.35 12.60 -15.19
N GLN A 36 -1.61 12.05 -14.22
CA GLN A 36 -0.46 11.22 -14.55
C GLN A 36 -1.05 10.02 -15.26
N GLU A 37 -0.85 9.98 -16.58
CA GLU A 37 -1.33 8.89 -17.39
C GLU A 37 -0.78 7.59 -16.79
N CYS A 38 -1.68 6.65 -16.53
CA CYS A 38 -1.30 5.34 -16.07
C CYS A 38 -0.37 4.70 -17.10
N ILE A 39 0.87 4.41 -16.70
CA ILE A 39 1.87 3.84 -17.60
C ILE A 39 1.74 2.31 -17.60
N ARG A 40 2.06 1.72 -18.74
CA ARG A 40 2.07 0.26 -18.93
C ARG A 40 3.40 -0.33 -18.53
N LEU A 41 3.41 -1.61 -18.16
CA LEU A 41 4.62 -2.38 -17.82
C LEU A 41 5.70 -2.26 -18.92
N SER A 42 5.31 -2.25 -20.20
CA SER A 42 6.22 -2.09 -21.33
C SER A 42 7.09 -0.83 -21.26
N ASN A 43 6.65 0.18 -20.51
CA ASN A 43 7.33 1.47 -20.40
C ASN A 43 8.31 1.51 -19.21
N VAL A 44 8.43 0.43 -18.43
CA VAL A 44 9.33 0.33 -17.27
C VAL A 44 10.33 -0.82 -17.47
N PRO A 45 11.47 -0.59 -18.14
CA PRO A 45 12.39 -1.66 -18.56
C PRO A 45 12.88 -2.56 -17.43
N LEU A 46 13.10 -2.00 -16.24
CA LEU A 46 13.53 -2.77 -15.07
C LEU A 46 12.45 -3.77 -14.62
N LEU A 47 11.19 -3.36 -14.54
CA LEU A 47 10.08 -4.24 -14.21
C LEU A 47 9.88 -5.31 -15.30
N VAL A 48 10.02 -4.94 -16.57
CA VAL A 48 9.99 -5.90 -17.69
C VAL A 48 11.05 -6.98 -17.51
N SER A 49 12.27 -6.61 -17.14
CA SER A 49 13.36 -7.56 -16.92
C SER A 49 13.03 -8.53 -15.79
N ILE A 50 12.55 -8.03 -14.65
CA ILE A 50 12.14 -8.85 -13.50
C ILE A 50 11.01 -9.81 -13.89
N VAL A 51 9.97 -9.29 -14.54
CA VAL A 51 8.84 -10.10 -14.99
C VAL A 51 9.28 -11.20 -15.95
N LYS A 52 10.17 -10.90 -16.91
CA LYS A 52 10.71 -11.91 -17.83
C LYS A 52 11.44 -13.03 -17.09
N SER A 53 12.23 -12.69 -16.06
CA SER A 53 13.00 -13.66 -15.29
C SER A 53 12.12 -14.57 -14.42
N PHE A 54 11.03 -14.05 -13.84
CA PHE A 54 10.30 -14.76 -12.78
C PHE A 54 8.85 -15.13 -13.12
N SER A 55 8.28 -14.65 -14.23
CA SER A 55 6.86 -14.86 -14.57
C SER A 55 6.44 -16.31 -14.70
N LYS A 56 7.34 -17.21 -15.15
CA LYS A 56 7.06 -18.65 -15.24
C LYS A 56 6.83 -19.30 -13.88
N MET A 57 7.47 -18.80 -12.82
CA MET A 57 7.35 -19.34 -11.47
C MET A 57 6.09 -18.88 -10.74
N LYS A 58 5.45 -17.80 -11.23
CA LYS A 58 4.28 -17.17 -10.61
C LYS A 58 4.46 -16.92 -9.10
N PRO A 59 5.53 -16.21 -8.69
CA PRO A 59 5.89 -16.06 -7.27
C PRO A 59 4.83 -15.34 -6.42
N MET A 60 3.87 -14.64 -7.03
CA MET A 60 2.83 -13.88 -6.33
C MET A 60 1.50 -14.63 -6.20
N LYS A 61 1.39 -15.87 -6.68
CA LYS A 61 0.13 -16.63 -6.78
C LYS A 61 -0.66 -16.75 -5.46
N ASP A 62 0.06 -16.88 -4.36
CA ASP A 62 -0.51 -17.16 -3.05
C ASP A 62 -0.37 -15.98 -2.07
N TYR A 63 -0.03 -14.80 -2.61
CA TYR A 63 0.06 -13.57 -1.83
C TYR A 63 -1.23 -12.76 -1.91
N THR A 64 -1.65 -12.25 -0.76
CA THR A 64 -2.43 -11.02 -0.72
C THR A 64 -1.50 -9.83 -0.63
N ILE A 65 -1.79 -8.81 -1.40
CA ILE A 65 -0.91 -7.65 -1.56
C ILE A 65 -1.64 -6.40 -1.09
N SER A 66 -1.07 -5.72 -0.11
CA SER A 66 -1.53 -4.44 0.40
C SER A 66 -0.63 -3.32 -0.13
N ASN A 67 -1.18 -2.45 -0.97
CA ASN A 67 -0.48 -1.32 -1.58
C ASN A 67 -0.74 -0.07 -0.75
N ILE A 68 0.21 0.28 0.11
CA ILE A 68 0.25 1.51 0.91
C ILE A 68 1.16 2.50 0.19
N GLN A 69 0.72 2.93 -0.99
CA GLN A 69 1.50 3.77 -1.89
C GLN A 69 0.64 4.90 -2.42
N HIS A 70 1.25 6.00 -2.85
CA HIS A 70 0.51 7.08 -3.53
C HIS A 70 -0.15 6.55 -4.82
N GLU A 71 -1.39 6.95 -5.14
CA GLU A 71 -2.07 6.53 -6.38
C GLU A 71 -1.58 7.33 -7.59
N LEU A 72 -0.31 7.10 -7.93
CA LEU A 72 0.40 7.71 -9.06
C LEU A 72 0.33 6.83 -10.31
N GLY A 73 0.51 7.45 -11.48
CA GLY A 73 0.41 6.76 -12.77
C GLY A 73 1.47 5.66 -12.97
N ASP A 74 2.62 5.73 -12.30
CA ASP A 74 3.69 4.73 -12.36
C ASP A 74 3.36 3.43 -11.59
N ILE A 75 2.51 3.51 -10.57
CA ILE A 75 2.04 2.35 -9.82
C ILE A 75 1.23 1.39 -10.71
N SER A 76 0.62 1.84 -11.81
CA SER A 76 -0.12 0.93 -12.70
C SER A 76 0.78 -0.10 -13.39
N ALA A 77 2.04 0.24 -13.69
CA ALA A 77 3.01 -0.72 -14.22
C ALA A 77 3.43 -1.75 -13.16
N GLN A 78 3.49 -1.35 -11.89
CA GLN A 78 3.74 -2.26 -10.77
C GLN A 78 2.56 -3.24 -10.60
N VAL A 79 1.32 -2.76 -10.67
CA VAL A 79 0.12 -3.62 -10.62
C VAL A 79 0.12 -4.63 -11.77
N GLU A 80 0.40 -4.18 -13.00
CA GLU A 80 0.54 -5.07 -14.15
C GLU A 80 1.63 -6.13 -13.92
N ALA A 81 2.79 -5.73 -13.40
CA ALA A 81 3.88 -6.66 -13.07
C ALA A 81 3.45 -7.72 -12.05
N LEU A 82 2.79 -7.32 -10.95
CA LEU A 82 2.31 -8.24 -9.91
C LEU A 82 1.36 -9.29 -10.47
N ILE A 83 0.42 -8.88 -11.33
CA ILE A 83 -0.53 -9.79 -11.99
C ILE A 83 0.20 -10.76 -12.92
N VAL A 84 1.16 -10.27 -13.72
CA VAL A 84 1.96 -11.15 -14.59
C VAL A 84 2.80 -12.14 -13.75
N LEU A 85 3.28 -11.72 -12.58
CA LEU A 85 3.97 -12.55 -11.59
C LEU A 85 3.03 -13.46 -10.79
N GLY A 86 1.72 -13.47 -11.08
CA GLY A 86 0.76 -14.44 -10.57
C GLY A 86 -0.23 -13.92 -9.53
N ALA A 87 -0.15 -12.66 -9.11
CA ALA A 87 -1.11 -12.09 -8.17
C ALA A 87 -2.52 -12.11 -8.76
N LEU A 88 -3.52 -12.45 -7.94
CA LEU A 88 -4.92 -12.39 -8.35
C LEU A 88 -5.47 -10.98 -8.13
N PRO A 89 -6.27 -10.43 -9.06
CA PRO A 89 -6.84 -9.08 -8.89
C PRO A 89 -7.66 -8.91 -7.60
N ASN A 90 -8.35 -9.97 -7.14
CA ASN A 90 -9.10 -9.95 -5.88
C ASN A 90 -8.21 -9.89 -4.65
N ASP A 91 -6.95 -10.29 -4.77
CA ASP A 91 -5.95 -10.31 -3.71
C ASP A 91 -5.08 -9.04 -3.71
N LEU A 92 -5.40 -8.04 -4.55
CA LEU A 92 -4.73 -6.73 -4.60
C LEU A 92 -5.59 -5.67 -3.91
N TYR A 93 -5.07 -5.06 -2.85
CA TYR A 93 -5.74 -4.02 -2.08
C TYR A 93 -4.95 -2.72 -2.09
N PHE A 94 -5.65 -1.59 -2.08
CA PHE A 94 -5.08 -0.25 -2.17
C PHE A 94 -5.50 0.54 -0.94
N LEU A 95 -4.52 0.96 -0.16
CA LEU A 95 -4.69 1.79 1.03
C LEU A 95 -3.74 2.98 0.89
N PRO A 96 -4.00 3.91 -0.02
CA PRO A 96 -3.08 5.02 -0.23
C PRO A 96 -3.18 6.03 0.94
N PRO A 97 -2.13 6.83 1.18
CA PRO A 97 -2.22 7.98 2.08
C PRO A 97 -3.37 8.92 1.71
N SER A 98 -4.05 9.49 2.71
CA SER A 98 -5.28 10.30 2.54
C SER A 98 -5.22 11.43 1.49
N TYR A 99 -4.05 12.03 1.27
CA TYR A 99 -3.89 13.13 0.31
C TYR A 99 -3.49 12.67 -1.10
N SER A 100 -3.40 11.35 -1.31
CA SER A 100 -2.90 10.74 -2.55
C SER A 100 -3.96 9.92 -3.29
N HIS A 101 -5.22 10.00 -2.86
CA HIS A 101 -6.35 9.38 -3.54
C HIS A 101 -6.54 9.98 -4.95
N ASN A 102 -6.70 9.10 -5.92
CA ASN A 102 -6.85 9.42 -7.33
C ASN A 102 -7.89 8.50 -7.99
N LYS A 103 -9.11 9.02 -8.16
CA LYS A 103 -10.22 8.29 -8.79
C LYS A 103 -9.91 7.81 -10.21
N GLN A 104 -9.11 8.54 -10.98
CA GLN A 104 -8.77 8.13 -12.34
C GLN A 104 -7.87 6.89 -12.35
N PHE A 105 -6.90 6.85 -11.42
CA PHE A 105 -6.08 5.66 -11.19
C PHE A 105 -6.95 4.45 -10.82
N GLN A 106 -7.84 4.60 -9.84
CA GLN A 106 -8.72 3.50 -9.40
C GLN A 106 -9.59 2.98 -10.56
N LEU A 107 -10.21 3.89 -11.33
CA LEU A 107 -11.00 3.52 -12.52
C LEU A 107 -10.16 2.77 -13.55
N PHE A 108 -8.93 3.22 -13.80
CA PHE A 108 -8.00 2.56 -14.71
C PHE A 108 -7.65 1.15 -14.21
N ILE A 109 -7.22 1.00 -12.96
CA ILE A 109 -6.83 -0.28 -12.38
C ILE A 109 -8.01 -1.27 -12.38
N SER A 110 -9.20 -0.84 -11.93
CA SER A 110 -10.39 -1.71 -11.97
C SER A 110 -10.75 -2.13 -13.39
N LYS A 111 -10.70 -1.21 -14.36
CA LYS A 111 -11.08 -1.52 -15.74
C LYS A 111 -10.06 -2.42 -16.44
N HIS A 112 -8.77 -2.08 -16.35
CA HIS A 112 -7.72 -2.75 -17.12
C HIS A 112 -7.23 -4.04 -16.47
N PHE A 113 -7.18 -4.06 -15.13
CA PHE A 113 -6.61 -5.18 -14.38
C PHE A 113 -7.67 -5.99 -13.63
N ARG A 114 -8.96 -5.61 -13.75
CA ARG A 114 -10.10 -6.30 -13.13
C ARG A 114 -10.01 -6.38 -11.61
N VAL A 115 -9.33 -5.41 -10.99
CA VAL A 115 -9.32 -5.29 -9.53
C VAL A 115 -10.70 -4.82 -9.06
N PRO A 116 -11.32 -5.51 -8.09
CA PRO A 116 -12.62 -5.12 -7.56
C PRO A 116 -12.60 -3.71 -6.94
N LYS A 117 -13.72 -2.99 -7.02
CA LYS A 117 -13.80 -1.60 -6.52
C LYS A 117 -13.75 -1.55 -4.99
N GLU A 118 -14.22 -2.60 -4.34
CA GLU A 118 -14.18 -2.81 -2.90
C GLU A 118 -12.76 -2.96 -2.34
N ASN A 119 -11.76 -3.20 -3.20
CA ASN A 119 -10.36 -3.31 -2.79
C ASN A 119 -9.64 -1.96 -2.68
N PHE A 120 -10.32 -0.84 -2.96
CA PHE A 120 -9.78 0.51 -2.80
C PHE A 120 -10.32 1.13 -1.51
N PHE A 121 -9.44 1.31 -0.53
CA PHE A 121 -9.80 1.86 0.77
C PHE A 121 -9.38 3.32 0.88
N GLU A 122 -10.38 4.17 1.10
CA GLU A 122 -10.14 5.59 1.30
C GLU A 122 -10.05 5.95 2.79
N SER A 123 -9.00 6.68 3.17
CA SER A 123 -8.85 7.21 4.52
C SER A 123 -9.38 8.64 4.54
N SER A 124 -10.61 8.81 5.05
CA SER A 124 -11.23 10.12 5.27
C SER A 124 -10.65 10.90 6.46
N SER A 125 -9.57 10.39 7.08
CA SER A 125 -9.13 10.82 8.41
C SER A 125 -8.16 12.00 8.43
N TYR A 126 -7.60 12.44 7.29
CA TYR A 126 -6.71 13.60 7.29
C TYR A 126 -7.48 14.90 7.56
N ARG A 127 -7.15 15.53 8.69
CA ARG A 127 -7.58 16.89 9.02
C ARG A 127 -6.34 17.78 9.12
N LEU A 128 -6.40 18.95 8.50
CA LEU A 128 -5.32 19.97 8.49
C LEU A 128 -4.83 20.39 9.88
N ARG A 129 -5.57 20.08 10.95
CA ARG A 129 -5.25 20.46 12.33
C ARG A 129 -4.48 19.40 13.12
N TYR A 130 -4.25 18.22 12.56
CA TYR A 130 -3.46 17.21 13.26
C TYR A 130 -1.97 17.54 13.18
N ASN A 131 -1.28 17.44 14.32
CA ASN A 131 0.18 17.38 14.29
C ASN A 131 0.61 16.11 13.54
N TYR A 132 1.84 16.12 13.03
CA TYR A 132 2.31 15.06 12.14
C TYR A 132 2.32 13.67 12.82
N ASP A 133 2.63 13.61 14.11
CA ASP A 133 2.65 12.35 14.87
C ASP A 133 1.25 11.74 15.04
N LYS A 134 0.25 12.56 15.37
CA LYS A 134 -1.16 12.14 15.44
C LYS A 134 -1.65 11.66 14.07
N TYR A 135 -1.28 12.35 12.99
CA TYR A 135 -1.58 11.90 11.64
C TYR A 135 -0.98 10.52 11.34
N ARG A 136 0.32 10.33 11.58
CA ARG A 136 1.00 9.04 11.36
C ARG A 136 0.34 7.91 12.14
N LEU A 137 0.06 8.15 13.42
CA LEU A 137 -0.57 7.18 14.31
C LEU A 137 -1.96 6.76 13.82
N LEU A 138 -2.83 7.74 13.53
CA LEU A 138 -4.17 7.46 13.00
C LEU A 138 -4.12 6.74 11.66
N ASN A 139 -3.14 7.10 10.81
CA ASN A 139 -2.95 6.43 9.53
C ASN A 139 -2.55 4.97 9.74
N VAL A 140 -1.58 4.65 10.61
CA VAL A 140 -1.22 3.26 10.92
C VAL A 140 -2.41 2.47 11.46
N ILE A 141 -3.14 3.02 12.43
CA ILE A 141 -4.32 2.37 13.01
C ILE A 141 -5.37 2.08 11.93
N PHE A 142 -5.63 3.03 11.03
CA PHE A 142 -6.53 2.82 9.89
C PHE A 142 -6.06 1.65 9.02
N HIS A 143 -4.79 1.63 8.62
CA HIS A 143 -4.23 0.59 7.75
C HIS A 143 -4.26 -0.79 8.42
N LEU A 144 -3.89 -0.88 9.70
CA LEU A 144 -3.97 -2.12 10.48
C LEU A 144 -5.40 -2.64 10.56
N ASN A 145 -6.37 -1.77 10.88
CA ASN A 145 -7.78 -2.16 10.93
C ASN A 145 -8.28 -2.67 9.58
N LYS A 146 -7.86 -2.05 8.47
CA LYS A 146 -8.19 -2.51 7.13
C LYS A 146 -7.52 -3.83 6.77
N MET A 147 -6.26 -4.03 7.14
CA MET A 147 -5.59 -5.32 6.96
C MET A 147 -6.29 -6.44 7.73
N VAL A 148 -6.70 -6.19 8.98
CA VAL A 148 -7.47 -7.17 9.76
C VAL A 148 -8.81 -7.47 9.08
N GLN A 149 -9.53 -6.44 8.61
CA GLN A 149 -10.76 -6.64 7.83
C GLN A 149 -10.51 -7.49 6.57
N MET A 150 -9.41 -7.24 5.85
CA MET A 150 -9.02 -8.02 4.69
C MET A 150 -8.71 -9.48 5.03
N GLU A 151 -8.02 -9.75 6.15
CA GLU A 151 -7.73 -11.13 6.59
C GLU A 151 -9.00 -11.88 7.01
N LEU A 152 -9.93 -11.20 7.69
CA LEU A 152 -11.24 -11.78 8.03
C LEU A 152 -12.08 -12.13 6.78
N LEU A 153 -11.88 -11.41 5.66
CA LEU A 153 -12.51 -11.73 4.38
C LEU A 153 -11.90 -12.98 3.71
N LYS A 154 -10.72 -13.44 4.16
CA LYS A 154 -9.99 -14.58 3.59
C LYS A 154 -10.23 -15.91 4.31
N GLU A 155 -11.17 -16.02 5.24
CA GLU A 155 -11.53 -17.29 5.92
C GLU A 155 -12.05 -18.41 4.99
N ARG A 156 -11.82 -18.32 3.68
CA ARG A 156 -12.01 -19.37 2.67
C ARG A 156 -10.66 -19.74 2.01
N ASN A 157 -9.92 -20.65 2.64
CA ASN A 157 -8.95 -21.57 2.02
C ASN A 157 -7.67 -21.04 1.32
N LYS A 158 -6.76 -20.30 2.00
CA LYS A 158 -5.35 -20.18 1.53
C LYS A 158 -4.35 -20.07 2.68
N GLU A 159 -3.14 -20.60 2.48
CA GLU A 159 -1.97 -20.31 3.32
C GLU A 159 -1.68 -18.80 3.25
N ASN A 160 -1.89 -18.09 4.35
CA ASN A 160 -1.97 -16.62 4.40
C ASN A 160 -0.60 -15.94 4.27
N ASN A 161 -0.16 -15.65 3.04
CA ASN A 161 1.00 -14.79 2.80
C ASN A 161 0.54 -13.35 2.51
N LEU A 162 0.89 -12.40 3.39
CA LEU A 162 0.65 -10.97 3.19
C LEU A 162 1.94 -10.29 2.71
N LEU A 163 1.87 -9.61 1.58
CA LEU A 163 2.91 -8.69 1.09
C LEU A 163 2.43 -7.25 1.27
N VAL A 164 3.20 -6.45 2.00
CA VAL A 164 2.96 -5.01 2.16
C VAL A 164 3.95 -4.23 1.31
N LEU A 165 3.42 -3.37 0.43
CA LEU A 165 4.20 -2.45 -0.39
C LEU A 165 3.99 -1.04 0.16
N ASP A 166 5.05 -0.45 0.71
CA ASP A 166 5.01 0.81 1.46
C ASP A 166 5.88 1.86 0.77
N ASP A 167 5.26 2.94 0.31
CA ASP A 167 5.96 4.04 -0.36
C ASP A 167 6.67 4.94 0.67
N GLY A 168 8.00 4.94 0.61
CA GLY A 168 8.86 5.71 1.50
C GLY A 168 9.02 5.13 2.90
N GLY A 169 8.52 3.93 3.17
CA GLY A 169 8.68 3.24 4.47
C GLY A 169 7.89 3.88 5.61
N CYS A 170 7.02 4.85 5.32
CA CYS A 170 6.36 5.66 6.34
C CYS A 170 5.41 4.81 7.20
N PHE A 171 4.68 3.86 6.60
CA PHE A 171 3.83 2.95 7.37
C PHE A 171 4.68 2.03 8.25
N SER A 172 5.75 1.45 7.71
CA SER A 172 6.64 0.53 8.41
C SER A 172 7.35 1.17 9.60
N GLU A 173 7.89 2.39 9.41
CA GLU A 173 8.52 3.16 10.48
C GLU A 173 7.52 3.58 11.55
N SER A 174 6.31 3.95 11.15
CA SER A 174 5.26 4.34 12.10
C SER A 174 4.76 3.13 12.89
N LEU A 175 4.72 1.96 12.26
CA LEU A 175 4.35 0.71 12.90
C LEU A 175 5.38 0.27 13.94
N SER A 176 6.69 0.39 13.65
CA SER A 176 7.72 0.08 14.65
C SER A 176 7.63 0.99 15.87
N ILE A 177 7.37 2.28 15.66
CA ILE A 177 7.17 3.25 16.75
C ILE A 177 5.94 2.86 17.59
N LEU A 178 4.86 2.38 16.97
CA LEU A 178 3.64 1.97 17.68
C LEU A 178 3.88 0.83 18.66
N PHE A 179 4.74 -0.12 18.30
CA PHE A 179 5.09 -1.25 19.18
C PHE A 179 6.02 -0.85 20.35
N ASP A 180 6.67 0.30 20.25
CA ASP A 180 7.59 0.85 21.27
C ASP A 180 6.95 1.95 22.15
N ILE A 181 5.66 2.28 21.93
CA ILE A 181 4.93 3.31 22.69
C ILE A 181 4.15 2.65 23.83
N ASP A 182 4.34 3.14 25.06
CA ASP A 182 3.48 2.80 26.19
C ASP A 182 2.08 3.45 26.11
N GLU A 183 1.13 2.90 26.85
CA GLU A 183 -0.28 3.32 26.82
C GLU A 183 -0.46 4.82 27.20
N ASP A 184 0.34 5.34 28.12
CA ASP A 184 0.28 6.74 28.56
C ASP A 184 0.71 7.70 27.45
N LYS A 185 1.78 7.37 26.74
CA LYS A 185 2.30 8.14 25.61
C LYS A 185 1.36 8.03 24.40
N LEU A 186 0.72 6.88 24.18
CA LEU A 186 -0.31 6.72 23.17
C LEU A 186 -1.51 7.65 23.44
N ASN A 187 -1.99 7.66 24.68
CA ASN A 187 -3.12 8.50 25.11
C ASN A 187 -2.81 9.99 24.96
N ARG A 188 -1.57 10.44 25.19
CA ARG A 188 -1.17 11.84 24.97
C ARG A 188 -1.14 12.26 23.50
N ILE A 189 -0.86 11.34 22.57
CA ILE A 189 -0.86 11.64 21.13
C ILE A 189 -2.29 11.69 20.59
N LEU A 190 -3.17 10.85 21.13
CA LEU A 190 -4.56 10.73 20.66
C LEU A 190 -5.49 11.84 21.18
N ASN A 191 -5.24 12.37 22.38
CA ASN A 191 -6.02 13.49 22.95
C ASN A 191 -5.47 14.83 22.49
#